data_AF-A0A9W8TWR8-F1
#
_entry.id   AF-A0A9W8TWR8-F1
#
_cell.length_a   1.000
_cell.length_b   1.000
_cell.length_c   1.000
_cell.angle_alpha   90.00
_cell.angle_beta   90.00
_cell.angle_gamma   90.00
#
_symmetry.space_group_name_H-M   'P 1'
#
loop_
_entity.id
_entity.type
_entity.pdbx_description
1 polymer ?
#
loop_
_entity_poly.entity_id
_entity_poly.type
_entity_poly.pdbx_seq_one_letter_code
_entity_poly.pdbx_strand_id
1 'polypeptide(L)' 'LSTYICPICLSPPTNATMTPCRHVACGPCLFTAVKTALRRETMMMDGAIRDEGRPRCPICRALIQGWDGKGGGLV' A
#
# COMPACT_ATOMS: atom_id res chain seq x y z
N LEU A 1 -2.90 0.85 26.73
CA LEU A 1 -3.43 1.27 25.41
C LEU A 1 -2.30 1.06 24.41
N SER A 2 -2.39 0.09 23.50
CA SER A 2 -1.34 -0.17 22.52
C SER A 2 -1.17 1.04 21.62
N THR A 3 -0.02 1.71 21.69
CA THR A 3 0.36 2.72 20.72
C THR A 3 0.41 2.03 19.36
N TYR A 4 -0.54 2.31 18.48
CA TYR A 4 -0.47 1.83 17.10
C TYR A 4 0.82 2.38 16.50
N ILE A 5 1.71 1.49 16.06
CA ILE A 5 2.97 1.83 15.40
C ILE A 5 2.80 1.52 13.92
N CYS A 6 3.19 2.45 13.06
CA CYS A 6 3.19 2.22 11.63
C CYS A 6 4.17 1.07 11.29
N PRO A 7 3.73 -0.01 10.63
CA PRO A 7 4.60 -1.15 10.33
C PRO A 7 5.69 -0.83 9.29
N ILE A 8 5.62 0.35 8.65
CA ILE A 8 6.54 0.77 7.60
C ILE A 8 7.66 1.68 8.16
N CYS A 9 7.31 2.68 8.97
CA CYS A 9 8.27 3.64 9.51
C CYS A 9 8.58 3.47 11.00
N LEU A 10 7.88 2.56 11.69
CA LEU A 10 8.08 2.24 13.11
C LEU A 10 7.86 3.41 14.09
N SER A 11 7.16 4.45 13.63
CA SER A 11 6.74 5.61 14.42
C SER A 11 5.22 5.63 14.62
N PRO A 12 4.69 6.44 15.56
CA PRO A 12 3.26 6.73 15.63
C PRO A 12 2.72 7.22 14.27
N PRO A 13 1.57 6.73 13.79
CA PRO A 13 1.13 6.96 12.42
C PRO A 13 0.69 8.41 12.19
N THR A 14 1.32 9.08 11.23
CA THR A 14 0.86 10.37 10.69
C THR A 14 -0.20 10.11 9.60
N ASN A 15 -1.37 10.75 9.70
CA ASN A 15 -2.50 10.53 8.79
C ASN A 15 -2.81 9.03 8.62
N ALA A 16 -3.09 8.37 9.74
CA ALA A 16 -3.36 6.93 9.77
C ALA A 16 -4.43 6.55 8.73
N THR A 17 -4.06 5.68 7.81
CA THR A 17 -4.91 5.21 6.71
C THR A 17 -5.08 3.70 6.84
N MET A 18 -6.30 3.24 6.70
CA MET A 18 -6.64 1.82 6.76
C MET A 18 -6.90 1.28 5.35
N THR A 19 -6.25 0.18 5.00
CA THR A 19 -6.55 -0.56 3.76
C THR A 19 -7.86 -1.35 3.90
N PRO A 20 -8.50 -1.79 2.80
CA PRO A 20 -9.73 -2.60 2.87
C PRO A 20 -9.53 -3.93 3.62
N CYS A 21 -8.29 -4.43 3.64
CA CYS A 21 -7.89 -5.60 4.41
C CYS A 21 -7.58 -5.32 5.90
N ARG A 22 -7.96 -4.13 6.42
CA ARG A 22 -7.87 -3.71 7.83
C ARG A 22 -6.46 -3.51 8.40
N HIS A 23 -5.44 -3.33 7.57
CA HIS A 23 -4.13 -2.92 8.06
C HIS A 23 -4.03 -1.39 8.09
N VAL A 24 -3.46 -0.87 9.17
CA VAL A 24 -3.28 0.57 9.40
C VAL A 24 -1.82 0.94 9.28
N ALA A 25 -1.52 1.99 8.52
CA ALA A 25 -0.19 2.58 8.38
C ALA A 25 -0.30 4.11 8.21
N CYS A 26 0.82 4.83 8.22
CA CYS A 26 0.81 6.24 7.81
C CYS A 26 0.34 6.33 6.35
N GLY A 27 -0.53 7.30 6.03
CA GLY A 27 -0.91 7.61 4.65
C GLY A 27 0.29 7.74 3.69
N PRO A 28 1.32 8.57 3.99
CA PRO A 28 2.49 8.70 3.11
C PRO A 28 3.31 7.42 2.98
N CYS A 29 3.44 6.63 4.05
CA CYS A 29 4.16 5.37 4.02
C CYS A 29 3.43 4.34 3.17
N LEU A 30 2.11 4.21 3.34
CA LEU A 30 1.26 3.33 2.56
C LEU A 30 1.34 3.69 1.07
N PHE A 31 1.15 4.97 0.73
CA PHE A 31 1.22 5.44 -0.66
C PHE A 31 2.56 5.17 -1.32
N THR A 32 3.66 5.48 -0.63
CA THR A 32 5.01 5.25 -1.14
C THR A 32 5.29 3.77 -1.34
N ALA A 33 4.91 2.93 -0.37
CA ALA A 33 5.11 1.49 -0.44
C ALA A 33 4.34 0.85 -1.62
N VAL A 34 3.05 1.18 -1.77
CA VAL A 34 2.21 0.70 -2.88
C VAL A 34 2.79 1.16 -4.22
N LYS A 35 3.09 2.45 -4.38
CA LYS A 35 3.63 3.00 -5.63
C LYS A 35 4.99 2.39 -6.02
N THR A 36 5.84 2.12 -5.02
CA THR A 36 7.15 1.48 -5.23
C THR A 36 6.98 0.03 -5.66
N ALA A 37 6.06 -0.72 -5.05
CA ALA A 37 5.75 -2.09 -5.45
C ALA A 37 5.25 -2.16 -6.90
N LEU A 38 4.31 -1.28 -7.26
CA LEU A 38 3.79 -1.18 -8.63
C LEU A 38 4.89 -0.89 -9.66
N ARG A 39 5.80 0.05 -9.37
CA ARG A 39 6.94 0.34 -10.24
C ARG A 39 7.89 -0.85 -10.41
N ARG A 40 8.15 -1.60 -9.33
CA ARG A 40 9.00 -2.79 -9.40
C ARG A 40 8.36 -3.88 -10.26
N GLU A 41 7.05 -4.10 -10.13
CA GLU A 41 6.32 -5.04 -10.97
C GLU A 41 6.39 -4.67 -12.46
N THR A 42 6.32 -3.38 -12.80
CA THR A 42 6.45 -2.93 -14.20
C THR A 42 7.85 -3.10 -14.80
N MET A 43 8.91 -3.21 -13.98
CA MET A 43 10.29 -3.33 -14.46
C MET A 43 10.76 -4.78 -14.64
N MET A 44 10.03 -5.76 -14.10
CA MET A 44 10.49 -7.15 -13.99
C MET A 44 9.84 -8.12 -15.00
N MET A 45 9.12 -7.65 -16.02
CA MET A 45 8.22 -8.51 -16.80
C MET A 45 8.39 -8.40 -18.32
N ASP A 46 9.18 -9.33 -18.87
CA ASP A 46 9.13 -9.85 -20.24
C ASP A 46 8.26 -11.13 -20.23
N GLY A 47 6.98 -11.05 -20.64
CA GLY A 47 6.23 -12.22 -21.14
C GLY A 47 5.27 -13.05 -20.26
N ALA A 48 4.91 -12.72 -19.01
CA ALA A 48 3.97 -13.54 -18.20
C ALA A 48 2.72 -12.79 -17.68
N ILE A 49 1.64 -12.75 -18.47
CA ILE A 49 0.34 -12.16 -18.10
C ILE A 49 -0.19 -12.78 -16.79
N ARG A 50 0.02 -12.09 -15.66
CA ARG A 50 -0.64 -12.36 -14.38
C ARG A 50 -0.84 -11.03 -13.64
N ASP A 51 -2.07 -10.53 -13.66
CA ASP A 51 -2.58 -9.46 -12.78
C ASP A 51 -1.78 -8.13 -12.85
N GLU A 52 -1.96 -7.41 -13.95
CA GLU A 52 -1.38 -6.09 -14.27
C GLU A 52 -1.43 -5.11 -13.08
N GLY A 53 -0.27 -4.80 -12.49
CA GLY A 53 -0.05 -3.56 -11.72
C GLY A 53 -1.14 -3.18 -10.73
N ARG A 54 -1.76 -4.17 -10.06
CA ARG A 54 -2.84 -3.91 -9.11
C ARG A 54 -2.26 -3.55 -7.76
N PRO A 55 -2.73 -2.46 -7.13
CA PRO A 55 -2.20 -2.02 -5.84
C PRO A 55 -2.52 -3.06 -4.76
N ARG A 56 -1.49 -3.41 -3.97
CA ARG A 56 -1.58 -4.42 -2.92
C ARG A 56 -1.15 -3.85 -1.57
N CYS A 57 -1.77 -4.33 -0.51
CA CYS A 57 -1.40 -3.98 0.86
C CYS A 57 0.06 -4.39 1.12
N PRO A 58 0.93 -3.48 1.60
CA PRO A 58 2.33 -3.83 1.86
C PRO A 58 2.50 -4.76 3.08
N ILE A 59 1.44 -4.97 3.86
CA ILE A 59 1.47 -5.81 5.06
C ILE A 59 1.04 -7.26 4.73
N CYS A 60 -0.13 -7.44 4.11
CA CYS A 60 -0.67 -8.79 3.83
C CYS A 60 -0.85 -9.12 2.34
N ARG A 61 -0.45 -8.21 1.43
CA ARG A 61 -0.53 -8.36 -0.03
C ARG A 61 -1.94 -8.51 -0.63
N ALA A 62 -2.99 -8.35 0.18
CA ALA A 62 -4.37 -8.25 -0.29
C ALA A 62 -4.53 -7.10 -1.30
N LEU A 63 -5.38 -7.29 -2.30
CA LEU A 63 -5.69 -6.27 -3.30
C LEU A 63 -6.36 -5.07 -2.63
N ILE A 64 -5.92 -3.88 -3.02
CA ILE A 64 -6.53 -2.62 -2.63
C ILE A 64 -7.50 -2.22 -3.74
N GLN A 65 -8.74 -2.69 -3.62
CA GLN A 65 -9.82 -2.26 -4.50
C GLN A 65 -10.03 -0.75 -4.36
N GLY A 66 -10.28 -0.05 -5.47
CA GLY A 66 -10.62 1.39 -5.51
C GLY A 66 -9.45 2.38 -5.33
N TRP A 67 -8.20 1.91 -5.33
CA TRP A 67 -7.01 2.76 -5.30
C TRP A 67 -6.98 3.80 -6.44
N ASP A 68 -6.96 5.07 -6.08
CA ASP A 68 -7.01 6.20 -7.01
C ASP A 68 -5.66 6.57 -7.66
N GLY A 69 -4.55 5.99 -7.19
CA GLY A 69 -3.19 6.34 -7.64
C GLY A 69 -2.69 7.73 -7.24
N LYS A 70 -3.53 8.54 -6.58
CA LYS A 70 -3.27 9.95 -6.24
C LYS A 70 -2.99 10.15 -4.75
N GLY A 71 -3.26 9.17 -3.90
CA GLY A 71 -2.89 9.22 -2.48
C GLY A 71 -3.69 10.25 -1.69
N GLY A 72 -4.83 10.69 -2.25
CA GLY A 72 -5.66 11.77 -1.74
C GLY A 72 -6.78 11.32 -0.79
N GLY A 73 -6.76 10.06 -0.38
CA GLY A 73 -7.81 9.48 0.45
C GLY A 73 -8.94 8.95 -0.42
N LEU A 74 -8.75 7.74 -0.93
CA LEU A 74 -9.67 6.62 -0.83
C LEU A 74 -8.94 5.38 -1.38
N VAL A 75 -9.03 4.32 -0.60
CA VAL A 75 -9.19 2.96 -1.15
C VAL A 75 -10.64 2.82 -1.53
#